data_AF-A0ABD6DM77-F1
#
_entry.id   AF-A0ABD6DM77-F1
#
_cell.length_a   1.000
_cell.length_b   1.000
_cell.length_c   1.000
_cell.angle_alpha   90.00
_cell.angle_beta   90.00
_cell.angle_gamma   90.00
#
_symmetry.space_group_name_H-M   'P 1'
#
loop_
_entity.id
_entity.type
_entity.pdbx_description
1 polymer ?
#
loop_
_entity_poly.entity_id
_entity_poly.type
_entity_poly.pdbx_seq_one_letter_code
_entity_poly.pdbx_strand_id
1 'polypeptide(L)' 'MSESSGRPLDVLEASVGEQVTVRLKGGEEYDGELTGYDQHMNLVLDRGDNTTIIRGDNVVSITP' A
#
# COMPACT_ATOMS: atom_id res chain seq x y z
N MET A 1 7.06 12.44 21.35
CA MET A 1 7.65 11.95 20.09
C MET A 1 7.69 10.45 20.24
N SER A 2 6.60 9.77 19.93
CA SER A 2 6.53 8.32 20.07
C SER A 2 7.35 7.74 18.92
N GLU A 3 8.38 6.96 19.25
CA GLU A 3 9.03 6.09 18.27
C GLU A 3 7.94 5.31 17.56
N SER A 4 7.91 5.38 16.23
CA SER A 4 7.12 4.48 15.40
C SER A 4 7.52 3.07 15.81
N SER A 5 6.63 2.41 16.55
CA SER A 5 6.89 1.04 16.96
C SER A 5 7.17 0.22 15.70
N GLY A 6 8.14 -0.68 15.72
CA GLY A 6 8.52 -1.48 14.54
C GLY A 6 7.47 -2.48 14.08
N ARG A 7 6.18 -2.12 14.09
CA ARG A 7 5.06 -2.92 13.60
C ARG A 7 4.96 -2.70 12.09
N PRO A 8 4.81 -3.78 11.30
CA PRO A 8 4.78 -3.67 9.84
C PRO A 8 3.73 -2.70 9.28
N LEU A 9 2.58 -2.57 9.95
CA LEU A 9 1.49 -1.69 9.49
C LEU A 9 1.77 -0.20 9.74
N ASP A 10 2.65 0.15 10.68
CA ASP A 10 3.01 1.55 10.98
C ASP A 10 3.74 2.17 9.78
N VAL A 11 4.44 1.35 8.98
CA VAL A 11 5.05 1.79 7.71
C VAL A 11 3.97 2.17 6.70
N LEU A 12 2.92 1.35 6.57
CA LEU A 12 1.81 1.65 5.66
C LEU A 12 1.02 2.87 6.11
N GLU A 13 0.85 3.06 7.42
CA GLU A 13 0.25 4.26 7.98
C GLU A 13 1.02 5.52 7.58
N ALA A 14 2.35 5.45 7.70
CA ALA A 14 3.23 6.55 7.33
C ALA A 14 3.23 6.86 5.82
N SER A 15 2.97 5.85 4.98
CA SER A 15 2.93 5.98 3.52
C SER A 15 1.55 6.40 2.96
N VAL A 16 0.53 6.61 3.80
CA VAL A 16 -0.77 7.12 3.32
C VAL A 16 -0.61 8.54 2.77
N GLY A 17 -1.08 8.77 1.55
CA GLY A 17 -0.91 10.02 0.80
C GLY A 17 0.41 10.10 0.03
N GLU A 18 1.24 9.05 0.07
CA GLU A 18 2.49 8.96 -0.69
C GLU A 18 2.33 8.06 -1.92
N GLN A 19 3.19 8.27 -2.91
CA GLN A 19 3.26 7.42 -4.10
C GLN A 19 3.93 6.10 -3.73
N VAL A 20 3.28 4.97 -3.98
CA VAL A 20 3.82 3.64 -3.67
C VAL A 20 3.81 2.74 -4.91
N THR A 21 4.75 1.79 -4.95
CA THR A 21 4.75 0.68 -5.91
C THR A 21 4.34 -0.61 -5.20
N VAL A 22 3.31 -1.28 -5.71
CA VAL A 22 2.79 -2.55 -5.17
C VAL A 22 3.07 -3.68 -6.15
N ARG A 23 3.74 -4.73 -5.69
CA ARG A 23 4.02 -5.93 -6.49
C ARG A 23 3.08 -7.07 -6.10
N LEU A 24 2.48 -7.71 -7.09
CA LEU A 24 1.59 -8.86 -6.91
C LEU A 24 2.27 -10.20 -7.17
N LYS A 25 1.63 -11.29 -6.71
CA LYS A 25 2.09 -12.68 -6.92
C LYS A 25 2.32 -13.05 -8.38
N GLY A 26 1.56 -12.46 -9.30
CA GLY A 26 1.70 -12.65 -10.75
C GLY A 26 2.92 -11.97 -11.37
N GLY A 27 3.66 -11.16 -10.60
CA GLY A 27 4.75 -10.32 -11.10
C GLY A 27 4.30 -8.98 -11.65
N GLU A 28 3.00 -8.70 -11.66
CA GLU A 28 2.44 -7.39 -11.99
C GLU A 28 2.81 -6.36 -10.92
N GLU A 29 3.03 -5.12 -11.34
CA GLU A 29 3.34 -3.99 -10.48
C GLU A 29 2.35 -2.85 -10.74
N TYR A 30 1.92 -2.20 -9.66
CA TYR A 30 0.97 -1.08 -9.68
C TYR A 30 1.56 0.10 -8.93
N ASP A 31 1.69 1.22 -9.64
CA ASP A 31 2.05 2.51 -9.06
C ASP A 31 0.79 3.36 -8.83
N GLY A 32 0.70 3.98 -7.66
CA GLY A 32 -0.40 4.88 -7.30
C GLY A 32 -0.19 5.51 -5.94
N GLU A 33 -1.01 6.50 -5.60
CA GLU A 33 -1.00 7.13 -4.27
C GLU A 33 -1.76 6.22 -3.30
N LEU A 34 -1.14 5.83 -2.18
CA LEU A 34 -1.81 4.99 -1.19
C LEU A 34 -2.83 5.82 -0.40
N THR A 35 -4.12 5.61 -0.63
CA THR A 35 -5.18 6.37 0.04
C THR A 35 -5.87 5.59 1.17
N GLY A 36 -5.63 4.29 1.25
CA GLY A 36 -6.15 3.47 2.35
C GLY A 36 -5.58 2.06 2.39
N TYR A 37 -5.60 1.45 3.57
CA TYR A 37 -5.19 0.07 3.78
C TYR A 37 -5.92 -0.56 4.98
N ASP A 38 -5.84 -1.88 5.13
CA ASP A 38 -6.31 -2.60 6.31
C ASP A 38 -5.30 -3.66 6.82
N GLN A 39 -5.64 -4.34 7.91
CA GLN A 39 -4.82 -5.39 8.52
C GLN A 39 -4.59 -6.62 7.61
N HIS A 40 -5.41 -6.80 6.58
CA HIS A 40 -5.27 -7.87 5.60
C HIS A 40 -4.39 -7.45 4.42
N MET A 41 -3.87 -6.21 4.44
CA MET A 41 -3.11 -5.58 3.37
C MET A 41 -3.93 -5.37 2.09
N ASN A 42 -5.27 -5.26 2.20
CA ASN A 42 -6.03 -4.69 1.10
C ASN A 42 -5.65 -3.22 0.97
N LEU A 43 -5.38 -2.75 -0.24
CA LEU A 43 -4.90 -1.39 -0.51
C LEU A 43 -5.87 -0.66 -1.42
N VAL A 44 -5.99 0.64 -1.22
CA VAL A 44 -6.65 1.56 -2.14
C VAL A 44 -5.56 2.47 -2.72
N LEU A 45 -5.39 2.43 -4.04
CA LEU A 45 -4.45 3.27 -4.76
C LEU A 45 -5.20 4.21 -5.69
N ASP A 46 -4.85 5.50 -5.66
CA ASP A 46 -5.32 6.47 -6.65
C ASP A 46 -4.26 6.68 -7.74
N ARG A 47 -4.69 6.64 -9.00
CA ARG A 47 -3.86 6.83 -10.19
C ARG A 47 -4.54 7.77 -11.17
N GLY A 48 -4.34 9.06 -10.95
CA GLY A 48 -5.04 10.11 -11.70
C GLY A 48 -6.53 10.04 -11.43
N ASP A 49 -7.33 9.79 -12.47
CA ASP A 49 -8.80 9.76 -12.37
C ASP A 49 -9.36 8.37 -11.99
N ASN A 50 -8.51 7.38 -11.72
CA ASN A 50 -8.94 6.02 -11.39
C ASN A 50 -8.51 5.63 -9.97
N THR A 51 -9.47 5.08 -9.21
CA THR A 51 -9.22 4.42 -7.93
C THR A 51 -9.16 2.91 -8.13
N THR A 52 -8.07 2.29 -7.68
CA THR A 52 -7.82 0.85 -7.79
C THR A 52 -7.80 0.22 -6.39
N ILE A 53 -8.55 -0.87 -6.21
CA ILE A 53 -8.51 -1.65 -4.98
C ILE A 53 -7.72 -2.93 -5.24
N ILE A 54 -6.67 -3.16 -4.45
CA ILE A 54 -5.83 -4.36 -4.53
C ILE A 54 -6.13 -5.25 -3.33
N ARG A 55 -6.40 -6.54 -3.58
CA ARG A 55 -6.59 -7.50 -2.49
C ARG A 55 -5.26 -7.94 -1.89
N GLY A 56 -5.17 -7.89 -0.56
CA GLY A 56 -3.92 -8.13 0.17
C GLY A 56 -3.41 -9.56 0.11
N ASP A 57 -4.28 -10.54 -0.17
CA ASP A 57 -3.86 -11.92 -0.42
C ASP A 57 -3.06 -12.08 -1.72
N ASN A 58 -3.08 -11.09 -2.62
CA ASN A 58 -2.26 -11.08 -3.83
C ASN A 58 -0.99 -10.22 -3.72
N VAL A 59 -0.85 -9.43 -2.66
CA VAL A 59 0.30 -8.53 -2.47
C VAL A 59 1.53 -9.31 -2.02
N VAL A 60 2.68 -8.96 -2.58
CA VAL A 60 4.00 -9.54 -2.25
C VAL A 60 4.90 -8.51 -1.58
N SER A 61 4.94 -7.29 -2.10
CA SER A 61 5.72 -6.19 -1.52
C SER A 61 5.05 -4.85 -1.81
N ILE A 62 5.29 -3.89 -0.93
CA ILE A 62 4.88 -2.50 -1.05
C ILE A 62 6.15 -1.66 -0.83
N THR A 63 6.43 -0.74 -1.75
CA THR A 63 7.58 0.16 -1.69
C THR A 63 7.08 1.59 -1.69
N PRO A 64 7.25 2.33 -0.57
CA PRO A 64 7.02 3.78 -0.50
C PRO A 64 8.02 4.59 -1.32
#